data_AF-A0A0R2NJ76-F1
#
_entry.id   AF-A0A0R2NJ76-F1
#
_cell.length_a   1.000
_cell.length_b   1.000
_cell.length_c   1.000
_cell.angle_alpha   90.00
_cell.angle_beta   90.00
_cell.angle_gamma   90.00
#
_symmetry.space_group_name_H-M   'P 1'
#
loop_
_entity.id
_entity.type
_entity.pdbx_description
1 polymer ?
#
loop_
_entity_poly.entity_id
_entity_poly.type
_entity_poly.pdbx_seq_one_letter_code
_entity_poly.pdbx_strand_id
1 'polypeptide(L)'
;MKKIEAIINRKNYPALREKLDALGIDIIDKRNLEDSKFVSASKGSRVGGTSIRSTMLAKIELAMSDKLAREVVNIISNNSGLSKSMKSKIFVFDMDEIIDSSTLEGQVDVESEDEIPVTPKFITKRNRLVPLQKRTLYNLEQYYDKHHEVLESDYRIRSFSDFVNYCIMKYLPTLDKQLKNQTIVYEDIF
;
A
#
# COMPACT_ATOMS: atom_id res chain seq x y z
N MET A 1 1.81 11.51 2.22
CA MET A 1 1.42 11.16 0.84
C MET A 1 2.29 11.93 -0.14
N LYS A 2 2.52 11.35 -1.32
CA LYS A 2 3.29 11.99 -2.40
C LYS A 2 2.47 12.15 -3.66
N LYS A 3 2.64 13.30 -4.32
CA LYS A 3 2.27 13.47 -5.73
C LYS A 3 3.50 13.25 -6.60
N ILE A 4 3.35 12.45 -7.66
CA ILE A 4 4.39 12.27 -8.68
C ILE A 4 3.91 12.85 -10.00
N GLU A 5 4.77 13.68 -10.61
CA GLU A 5 4.59 14.15 -11.98
C GLU A 5 5.72 13.65 -12.85
N ALA A 6 5.37 13.00 -13.96
CA ALA A 6 6.35 12.44 -14.88
C ALA A 6 6.00 12.71 -16.33
N ILE A 7 7.03 12.83 -17.16
CA ILE A 7 6.89 12.85 -18.62
C ILE A 7 7.22 11.45 -19.13
N ILE A 8 6.35 10.93 -20.00
CA ILE A 8 6.49 9.60 -20.60
C ILE A 8 6.24 9.65 -22.10
N ASN A 9 6.70 8.63 -22.81
CA ASN A 9 6.31 8.40 -24.19
C ASN A 9 4.85 7.89 -24.22
N ARG A 10 4.02 8.49 -25.07
CA ARG A 10 2.58 8.13 -25.16
C ARG A 10 2.37 6.64 -25.46
N LYS A 11 3.26 6.03 -26.24
CA LYS A 11 3.15 4.62 -26.65
C LYS A 11 3.29 3.65 -25.47
N ASN A 12 4.00 4.06 -24.44
CA ASN A 12 4.28 3.24 -23.27
C ASN A 12 3.20 3.36 -22.19
N TYR A 13 2.26 4.29 -22.36
CA TYR A 13 1.20 4.54 -21.38
C TYR A 13 0.39 3.27 -21.01
N PRO A 14 -0.07 2.42 -21.95
CA PRO A 14 -0.87 1.24 -21.59
C PRO A 14 -0.11 0.26 -20.69
N ALA A 15 1.15 -0.03 -21.02
CA ALA A 15 1.99 -0.93 -20.22
C ALA A 15 2.36 -0.32 -18.86
N LEU A 16 2.50 1.01 -18.80
CA LEU A 16 2.72 1.70 -17.54
C LEU A 16 1.46 1.67 -16.66
N ARG A 17 0.29 1.92 -17.24
CA ARG A 17 -1.01 1.90 -16.55
C ARG A 17 -1.26 0.53 -15.92
N GLU A 18 -1.06 -0.56 -16.66
CA GLU A 18 -1.23 -1.92 -16.16
C GLU A 18 -0.38 -2.20 -14.91
N LYS A 19 0.87 -1.72 -14.88
CA LYS A 19 1.77 -1.90 -13.72
C LYS A 19 1.37 -1.06 -12.52
N LEU A 20 0.84 0.13 -12.75
CA LEU A 20 0.36 1.01 -11.69
C LEU A 20 -0.96 0.50 -11.10
N ASP A 21 -1.85 -0.03 -11.95
CA ASP A 21 -3.12 -0.62 -11.54
C ASP A 21 -2.89 -1.88 -10.70
N ALA A 22 -1.86 -2.67 -11.00
CA ALA A 22 -1.45 -3.81 -10.18
C ALA A 22 -1.01 -3.42 -8.76
N LEU A 23 -0.57 -2.17 -8.56
CA LEU A 23 -0.25 -1.61 -7.24
C LEU A 23 -1.44 -0.86 -6.61
N GLY A 24 -2.59 -0.83 -7.28
CA GLY A 24 -3.76 -0.07 -6.84
C GLY A 24 -3.57 1.45 -6.93
N ILE A 25 -2.70 1.92 -7.83
CA ILE A 25 -2.36 3.35 -7.97
C ILE A 25 -3.02 3.92 -9.21
N ASP A 26 -3.86 4.93 -9.00
CA ASP A 26 -4.55 5.60 -10.08
C ASP A 26 -3.84 6.84 -10.63
N ILE A 27 -3.96 7.02 -11.95
CA ILE A 27 -3.48 8.20 -12.66
C ILE A 27 -4.56 9.27 -12.59
N ILE A 28 -4.24 10.39 -11.94
CA ILE A 28 -5.17 11.50 -11.69
C ILE A 28 -5.33 12.35 -12.95
N ASP A 29 -4.22 12.69 -13.59
CA ASP A 29 -4.22 13.50 -14.80
C ASP A 29 -3.28 12.92 -15.85
N LYS A 30 -3.68 13.05 -17.11
CA LYS A 30 -2.89 12.70 -18.28
C LYS A 30 -3.08 13.76 -19.35
N ARG A 31 -2.00 14.47 -19.67
CA ARG A 31 -1.99 15.50 -20.71
C ARG A 31 -0.96 15.22 -21.78
N ASN A 32 -1.39 15.31 -23.04
CA ASN A 32 -0.51 15.16 -24.18
C ASN A 32 0.29 16.46 -24.37
N LEU A 33 1.62 16.36 -24.47
CA LEU A 33 2.49 17.51 -24.73
C LEU A 33 2.60 17.79 -26.23
N GLU A 34 2.83 19.03 -26.63
CA GLU A 34 2.95 19.39 -28.05
C GLU A 34 4.11 18.66 -28.75
N ASP A 35 3.78 17.92 -29.81
CA ASP A 35 4.71 17.04 -30.53
C ASP A 35 5.79 17.84 -31.31
N SER A 36 5.53 19.10 -31.64
CA SER A 36 6.43 19.97 -32.42
C SER A 36 7.70 20.39 -31.68
N LYS A 37 7.69 20.31 -30.33
CA LYS A 37 8.79 20.79 -29.48
C LYS A 37 9.80 19.70 -29.11
N PHE A 38 9.43 18.44 -29.26
CA PHE A 38 10.26 17.31 -28.80
C PHE A 38 10.67 16.45 -29.96
N VAL A 39 11.98 16.39 -30.19
CA VAL A 39 12.54 15.83 -31.40
C VAL A 39 13.71 14.93 -31.06
N SER A 40 13.74 13.74 -31.67
CA SER A 40 14.77 12.73 -31.46
C SER A 40 15.44 12.36 -32.78
N ALA A 41 16.72 11.97 -32.70
CA ALA A 41 17.43 11.42 -33.84
C ALA A 41 16.83 10.06 -34.24
N SER A 42 16.36 9.97 -35.47
CA SER A 42 15.86 8.74 -36.09
C SER A 42 17.04 7.90 -36.56
N LYS A 43 17.24 6.71 -35.98
CA LYS A 43 18.28 5.73 -36.42
C LYS A 43 17.87 4.91 -37.66
N GLY A 44 16.81 5.29 -38.36
CA GLY A 44 16.29 4.55 -39.51
C GLY A 44 16.80 5.10 -40.84
N SER A 45 17.34 4.22 -41.69
CA SER A 45 17.63 4.52 -43.10
C SER A 45 16.33 4.47 -43.90
N ARG A 46 15.60 5.59 -43.98
CA ARG A 46 14.59 5.80 -45.01
C ARG A 46 15.15 6.79 -46.02
N VAL A 47 15.35 6.32 -47.24
CA VAL A 47 15.70 7.16 -48.39
C VAL A 47 14.67 8.29 -48.48
N GLY A 48 15.12 9.55 -48.35
CA GLY A 48 14.29 10.75 -48.39
C GLY A 48 13.65 11.21 -47.06
N GLY A 49 13.91 10.55 -45.94
CA GLY A 49 13.41 10.97 -44.62
C GLY A 49 14.38 11.88 -43.88
N THR A 50 13.89 12.93 -43.21
CA THR A 50 14.69 13.69 -42.24
C THR A 50 15.16 12.77 -41.11
N SER A 51 16.42 12.87 -40.69
CA SER A 51 17.03 12.10 -39.58
C SER A 51 16.44 12.42 -38.19
N ILE A 52 15.28 13.06 -38.18
CA ILE A 52 14.72 13.83 -37.09
C ILE A 52 13.25 13.45 -37.01
N ARG A 53 12.84 12.82 -35.90
CA ARG A 53 11.46 12.38 -35.66
C ARG A 53 10.93 13.03 -34.39
N SER A 54 9.73 13.61 -34.49
CA SER A 54 8.97 14.08 -33.32
C SER A 54 8.69 12.93 -32.35
N THR A 55 8.94 13.16 -31.07
CA THR A 55 8.62 12.23 -29.98
C THR A 55 7.31 12.62 -29.35
N MET A 56 6.34 11.70 -29.39
CA MET A 56 5.03 11.90 -28.79
C MET A 56 5.10 11.70 -27.27
N LEU A 57 5.00 12.79 -26.52
CA LEU A 57 5.10 12.78 -25.06
C LEU A 57 3.76 13.06 -24.38
N ALA A 58 3.61 12.57 -23.16
CA ALA A 58 2.54 12.92 -22.25
C ALA A 58 3.08 13.19 -20.85
N LYS A 59 2.48 14.13 -20.15
CA LYS A 59 2.61 14.34 -18.71
C LYS A 59 1.55 13.49 -18.01
N ILE A 60 1.97 12.76 -16.98
CA ILE A 60 1.08 12.04 -16.06
C ILE A 60 1.25 12.59 -14.65
N GLU A 61 0.16 12.62 -13.89
CA GLU A 61 0.13 13.03 -12.48
C GLU A 61 -0.54 11.93 -11.67
N LEU A 62 0.07 11.56 -10.54
CA LEU A 62 -0.38 10.48 -9.66
C LEU A 62 -0.29 10.95 -8.21
N ALA A 63 -1.15 10.43 -7.33
CA ALA A 63 -0.98 10.54 -5.88
C ALA A 63 -0.95 9.14 -5.26
N MET A 64 -0.14 8.97 -4.22
CA MET A 64 0.07 7.70 -3.54
C MET A 64 0.58 7.90 -2.12
N SER A 65 0.61 6.81 -1.36
CA SER A 65 1.26 6.79 -0.05
C SER A 65 2.79 6.91 -0.17
N ASP A 66 3.42 7.44 0.87
CA ASP A 66 4.87 7.63 0.92
C ASP A 66 5.65 6.32 0.75
N LYS A 67 5.07 5.21 1.26
CA LYS A 67 5.63 3.86 1.17
C LYS A 67 5.82 3.41 -0.29
N LEU A 68 4.87 3.72 -1.17
CA LEU A 68 4.86 3.28 -2.57
C LEU A 68 5.62 4.23 -3.51
N ALA A 69 5.87 5.47 -3.09
CA ALA A 69 6.44 6.51 -3.95
C ALA A 69 7.74 6.09 -4.64
N ARG A 70 8.66 5.44 -3.91
CA ARG A 70 9.95 5.01 -4.47
C ARG A 70 9.81 3.90 -5.50
N GLU A 71 8.90 2.96 -5.27
CA GLU A 71 8.61 1.88 -6.22
C GLU A 71 8.00 2.44 -7.51
N VAL A 72 7.05 3.36 -7.39
CA VAL A 72 6.41 4.01 -8.54
C VAL A 72 7.42 4.81 -9.36
N VAL A 73 8.33 5.56 -8.73
CA VAL A 73 9.42 6.23 -9.45
C VAL A 73 10.26 5.23 -10.26
N ASN A 74 10.56 4.05 -9.71
CA ASN A 74 11.32 3.02 -10.42
C ASN A 74 10.53 2.44 -11.59
N ILE A 75 9.22 2.18 -11.41
CA ILE A 75 8.33 1.70 -12.47
C ILE A 75 8.28 2.72 -13.62
N ILE A 76 8.06 4.00 -13.30
CA ILE A 76 8.01 5.07 -14.31
C ILE A 76 9.35 5.18 -15.02
N SER A 77 10.47 5.22 -14.29
CA SER A 77 11.80 5.34 -14.88
C SER A 77 12.07 4.22 -15.90
N ASN A 78 11.78 2.97 -15.53
CA ASN A 78 12.04 1.80 -16.36
C ASN A 78 11.07 1.65 -17.54
N ASN A 79 9.84 2.19 -17.43
CA ASN A 79 8.77 1.97 -18.41
C ASN A 79 8.38 3.23 -19.19
N SER A 80 8.97 4.40 -18.89
CA SER A 80 8.66 5.69 -19.53
C SER A 80 8.84 5.70 -21.05
N GLY A 81 9.66 4.81 -21.60
CA GLY A 81 9.94 4.74 -23.04
C GLY A 81 10.76 5.93 -23.55
N LEU A 82 11.42 6.67 -22.65
CA LEU A 82 12.33 7.76 -22.99
C LEU A 82 13.75 7.22 -23.25
N SER A 83 14.43 7.81 -24.23
CA SER A 83 15.83 7.47 -24.52
C SER A 83 16.72 7.91 -23.36
N LYS A 84 17.75 7.12 -23.01
CA LYS A 84 18.78 7.51 -22.03
C LYS A 84 19.52 8.80 -22.43
N SER A 85 19.51 9.18 -23.70
CA SER A 85 20.09 10.45 -24.15
C SER A 85 19.17 11.66 -23.93
N MET A 86 17.87 11.43 -23.70
CA MET A 86 16.93 12.48 -23.33
C MET A 86 16.97 12.67 -21.82
N LYS A 87 17.29 13.88 -21.36
CA LYS A 87 17.25 14.24 -19.94
C LYS A 87 15.79 14.29 -19.48
N SER A 88 15.28 13.18 -18.96
CA SER A 88 13.97 13.11 -18.31
C SER A 88 14.08 13.48 -16.83
N LYS A 89 13.10 14.22 -16.32
CA LYS A 89 12.96 14.50 -14.89
C LYS A 89 11.61 13.97 -14.41
N ILE A 90 11.61 13.43 -13.20
CA ILE A 90 10.42 13.06 -12.44
C ILE A 90 10.36 14.03 -11.27
N PHE A 91 9.21 14.65 -11.06
CA PHE A 91 8.99 15.57 -9.95
C PHE A 91 8.18 14.84 -8.88
N VAL A 92 8.63 14.95 -7.63
CA VAL A 92 7.96 14.38 -6.46
C VAL A 92 7.62 15.54 -5.54
N PHE A 93 6.35 15.62 -5.14
CA PHE A 93 5.82 16.65 -4.26
C PHE A 93 5.24 15.99 -3.02
N ASP A 94 5.39 16.64 -1.87
CA ASP A 94 4.73 16.23 -0.64
C ASP A 94 3.29 16.71 -0.64
N MET A 95 2.37 15.84 -0.25
CA MET A 95 0.95 16.13 -0.07
C MET A 95 0.56 15.91 1.38
N ASP A 96 -0.13 16.91 1.94
CA ASP A 96 -0.61 16.90 3.31
C ASP A 96 -1.87 16.02 3.45
N GLU A 97 -2.82 16.15 2.53
CA GLU A 97 -4.10 15.44 2.56
C GLU A 97 -4.68 15.20 1.15
N ILE A 98 -5.54 14.20 1.02
CA ILE A 98 -6.45 14.01 -0.11
C ILE A 98 -7.87 14.05 0.42
N ILE A 99 -8.70 14.92 -0.14
CA ILE A 99 -10.10 15.06 0.25
C ILE A 99 -10.97 14.44 -0.86
N ASP A 100 -11.84 13.50 -0.48
CA ASP A 100 -12.88 13.04 -1.40
C ASP A 100 -13.95 14.13 -1.52
N SER A 101 -14.12 14.65 -2.73
CA SER A 101 -15.11 15.71 -3.01
C SER A 101 -16.56 15.33 -2.69
N SER A 102 -16.88 14.03 -2.70
CA SER A 102 -18.23 13.53 -2.51
C SER A 102 -18.61 13.36 -1.04
N THR A 103 -17.67 12.93 -0.20
CA THR A 103 -17.88 12.71 1.25
C THR A 103 -17.33 13.84 2.11
N LEU A 104 -16.45 14.68 1.55
CA LEU A 104 -15.62 15.67 2.27
C LEU A 104 -14.72 15.05 3.35
N GLU A 105 -14.48 13.74 3.28
CA GLU A 105 -13.56 13.05 4.18
C GLU A 105 -12.13 13.22 3.68
N GLY A 106 -11.25 13.66 4.58
CA GLY A 106 -9.82 13.78 4.34
C GLY A 106 -9.06 12.50 4.70
N GLN A 107 -8.30 11.96 3.75
CA GLN A 107 -7.26 10.96 4.01
C GLN A 107 -5.92 11.65 4.18
N VAL A 108 -5.32 11.42 5.34
CA VAL A 108 -3.92 11.76 5.64
C VAL A 108 -3.15 10.44 5.69
N ASP A 109 -1.93 10.43 5.15
CA ASP A 109 -0.97 9.32 5.36
C ASP A 109 -0.51 9.38 6.82
N VAL A 110 -1.36 8.93 7.73
CA VAL A 110 -0.91 8.58 9.07
C VAL A 110 -0.15 7.28 8.87
N GLU A 111 1.19 7.34 8.93
CA GLU A 111 2.03 6.16 8.83
C GLU A 111 1.46 5.08 9.77
N SER A 112 0.85 4.04 9.20
CA SER A 112 0.60 2.84 9.96
C SER A 112 1.97 2.23 10.25
N GLU A 113 2.46 2.42 11.48
CA GLU A 113 3.69 1.83 12.03
C GLU A 113 3.64 0.28 12.07
N ASP A 114 2.56 -0.34 11.57
CA ASP A 114 2.24 -1.74 11.79
C ASP A 114 2.37 -2.63 10.54
N GLU A 115 3.50 -2.60 9.86
CA GLU A 115 3.91 -3.73 9.00
C GLU A 115 5.42 -3.99 9.13
N ILE A 116 5.89 -4.21 10.36
CA ILE A 116 7.12 -4.98 10.54
C ILE A 116 6.71 -6.44 10.32
N PRO A 117 7.24 -7.17 9.32
CA PRO A 117 7.06 -8.60 9.23
C PRO A 117 7.89 -9.23 10.35
N VAL A 118 7.31 -9.30 11.55
CA VAL A 118 7.92 -10.02 12.67
C VAL A 118 7.90 -11.49 12.28
N THR A 119 9.06 -12.00 11.87
CA THR A 119 9.27 -13.44 11.68
C THR A 119 8.90 -14.13 12.99
N PRO A 120 7.95 -15.09 12.98
CA PRO A 120 7.47 -15.71 14.22
C PRO A 120 8.64 -16.39 14.94
N LYS A 121 8.92 -15.95 16.17
CA LYS A 121 10.02 -16.49 17.00
C LYS A 121 9.74 -17.92 17.47
N PHE A 122 8.51 -18.42 17.28
CA PHE A 122 8.12 -19.76 17.72
C PHE A 122 7.66 -20.65 16.56
N ILE A 123 8.45 -21.68 16.25
CA ILE A 123 8.00 -22.81 15.46
C ILE A 123 7.01 -23.60 16.32
N THR A 124 5.70 -23.38 16.14
CA THR A 124 4.68 -24.15 16.84
C THR A 124 4.74 -25.61 16.37
N LYS A 125 5.44 -26.47 17.13
CA LYS A 125 5.37 -27.93 16.98
C LYS A 125 3.99 -28.42 17.43
N ARG A 126 2.94 -28.26 16.62
CA ARG A 126 1.64 -28.97 16.78
C ARG A 126 0.72 -28.70 15.58
N ASN A 127 0.82 -29.56 14.57
CA ASN A 127 0.00 -29.51 13.37
C ASN A 127 -1.42 -30.09 13.59
N ARG A 128 -2.10 -29.72 14.69
CA ARG A 128 -3.47 -30.19 15.04
C ARG A 128 -4.49 -29.06 15.22
N LEU A 129 -4.06 -27.80 15.21
CA LEU A 129 -4.98 -26.66 15.34
C LEU A 129 -5.70 -26.40 14.01
N VAL A 130 -6.99 -26.10 14.08
CA VAL A 130 -7.76 -25.68 12.90
C VAL A 130 -7.34 -24.29 12.42
N PRO A 131 -7.56 -23.92 11.15
CA PRO A 131 -7.09 -22.65 10.59
C PRO A 131 -7.47 -21.42 11.41
N LEU A 132 -8.70 -21.38 11.96
CA LEU A 132 -9.15 -20.27 12.80
C LEU A 132 -8.32 -20.15 14.07
N GLN A 133 -8.06 -21.26 14.76
CA GLN A 133 -7.21 -21.27 15.97
C GLN A 133 -5.78 -20.81 15.67
N LYS A 134 -5.24 -21.19 14.50
CA LYS A 134 -3.93 -20.72 14.04
C LYS A 134 -3.92 -19.21 13.82
N ARG A 135 -4.93 -18.67 13.13
CA ARG A 135 -5.08 -17.22 12.91
C ARG A 135 -5.22 -16.44 14.22
N THR A 136 -6.05 -16.94 15.14
CA THR A 136 -6.24 -16.29 16.45
C THR A 136 -4.94 -16.27 17.25
N LEU A 137 -4.19 -17.38 17.30
CA LEU A 137 -2.90 -17.42 17.97
C LEU A 137 -1.89 -16.47 17.34
N TYR A 138 -1.84 -16.38 16.00
CA TYR A 138 -0.96 -15.46 15.30
C TYR A 138 -1.27 -14.00 15.65
N ASN A 139 -2.55 -13.62 15.67
CA ASN A 139 -2.95 -12.27 16.07
C ASN A 139 -2.59 -11.97 17.53
N LEU A 140 -2.77 -12.95 18.44
CA LEU A 140 -2.37 -12.80 19.84
C LEU A 140 -0.84 -12.68 20.00
N GLU A 141 -0.07 -13.42 19.19
CA GLU A 141 1.39 -13.36 19.17
C GLU A 141 1.87 -11.99 18.72
N GLN A 142 1.33 -11.46 17.62
CA GLN A 142 1.62 -10.10 17.17
C GLN A 142 1.28 -9.05 18.23
N TYR A 143 0.13 -9.18 18.89
CA TYR A 143 -0.27 -8.27 19.96
C TYR A 143 0.68 -8.35 21.16
N TYR A 144 1.06 -9.57 21.56
CA TYR A 144 2.00 -9.79 22.65
C TYR A 144 3.36 -9.17 22.35
N ASP A 145 3.91 -9.41 21.16
CA ASP A 145 5.22 -8.89 20.75
C ASP A 145 5.21 -7.36 20.67
N LYS A 146 4.14 -6.76 20.13
CA LYS A 146 3.99 -5.30 20.03
C LYS A 146 3.90 -4.61 21.39
N HIS A 147 3.28 -5.27 22.38
CA HIS A 147 2.99 -4.67 23.69
C HIS A 147 3.77 -5.30 24.84
N HIS A 148 4.81 -6.08 24.53
CA HIS A 148 5.51 -6.93 25.50
C HIS A 148 6.03 -6.13 26.71
N GLU A 149 6.61 -4.95 26.49
CA GLU A 149 7.15 -4.09 27.55
C GLU A 149 6.06 -3.65 28.56
N VAL A 150 4.85 -3.34 28.07
CA VAL A 150 3.72 -2.99 28.92
C VAL A 150 3.15 -4.23 29.60
N LEU A 151 3.09 -5.36 28.88
CA LEU A 151 2.55 -6.62 29.41
C LEU A 151 3.45 -7.21 30.51
N GLU A 152 4.77 -7.06 30.42
CA GLU A 152 5.73 -7.49 31.47
C GLU A 152 5.57 -6.70 32.78
N SER A 153 4.96 -5.51 32.75
CA SER A 153 4.64 -4.76 33.96
C SER A 153 3.59 -5.47 34.84
N ASP A 154 2.75 -6.33 34.24
CA ASP A 154 1.85 -7.20 34.98
C ASP A 154 2.59 -8.47 35.38
N TYR A 155 2.85 -8.65 36.68
CA TYR A 155 3.57 -9.81 37.24
C TYR A 155 2.97 -11.18 36.85
N ARG A 156 1.71 -11.22 36.40
CA ARG A 156 1.02 -12.43 35.95
C ARG A 156 1.42 -12.86 34.53
N ILE A 157 2.01 -11.97 33.73
CA ILE A 157 2.33 -12.20 32.32
C ILE A 157 3.85 -12.17 32.15
N ARG A 158 4.49 -13.35 32.19
CA ARG A 158 5.94 -13.50 32.02
C ARG A 158 6.33 -14.19 30.72
N SER A 159 5.34 -14.65 29.97
CA SER A 159 5.52 -15.35 28.70
C SER A 159 4.28 -15.21 27.83
N PHE A 160 4.41 -15.49 26.53
CA PHE A 160 3.28 -15.54 25.62
C PHE A 160 2.19 -16.52 26.09
N SER A 161 2.58 -17.67 26.67
CA SER A 161 1.63 -18.63 27.21
C SER A 161 0.85 -18.04 28.40
N ASP A 162 1.53 -17.28 29.27
CA ASP A 162 0.88 -16.62 30.41
C ASP A 162 -0.08 -15.52 29.94
N PHE A 163 0.29 -14.80 28.87
CA PHE A 163 -0.57 -13.81 28.23
C PHE A 163 -1.86 -14.43 27.69
N VAL A 164 -1.75 -15.54 26.93
CA VAL A 164 -2.92 -16.25 26.41
C VAL A 164 -3.82 -16.73 27.56
N ASN A 165 -3.23 -17.31 28.61
CA ASN A 165 -3.97 -17.75 29.79
C ASN A 165 -4.68 -16.58 30.48
N TYR A 166 -4.00 -15.43 30.62
CA TYR A 166 -4.56 -14.22 31.19
C TYR A 166 -5.78 -13.73 30.39
N CYS A 167 -5.69 -13.67 29.06
CA CYS A 167 -6.80 -13.29 28.19
C CYS A 167 -8.02 -14.19 28.37
N ILE A 168 -7.80 -15.52 28.40
CA ILE A 168 -8.86 -16.50 28.62
C ILE A 168 -9.52 -16.27 30.00
N MET A 169 -8.71 -16.22 31.05
CA MET A 169 -9.20 -16.08 32.43
C MET A 169 -9.95 -14.77 32.67
N LYS A 170 -9.57 -13.69 31.98
CA LYS A 170 -10.26 -12.40 32.06
C LYS A 170 -11.58 -12.38 31.30
N TYR A 171 -11.68 -13.14 30.21
CA TYR A 171 -12.89 -13.18 29.38
C TYR A 171 -13.96 -14.15 29.89
N LEU A 172 -13.57 -15.28 30.49
CA LEU A 172 -14.48 -16.30 31.02
C LEU A 172 -15.60 -15.76 31.94
N PRO A 173 -15.34 -14.85 32.90
CA PRO A 173 -16.39 -14.26 33.73
C PRO A 173 -17.42 -13.44 32.94
N THR A 174 -17.00 -12.83 31.82
CA THR A 174 -17.90 -12.06 30.94
C THR A 174 -18.82 -13.00 30.18
N LEU A 175 -18.28 -14.09 29.63
CA LEU A 175 -19.06 -15.13 28.98
C LEU A 175 -20.04 -15.79 29.95
N ASP A 176 -19.61 -16.12 31.18
CA ASP A 176 -20.47 -16.73 32.20
C ASP A 176 -21.65 -15.82 32.56
N LYS A 177 -21.41 -14.50 32.67
CA LYS A 177 -22.49 -13.51 32.88
C LYS A 177 -23.45 -13.44 31.70
N GLN A 178 -22.95 -13.44 30.46
CA GLN A 178 -23.77 -13.41 29.25
C GLN A 178 -24.62 -14.67 29.09
N LEU A 179 -24.06 -15.84 29.43
CA LEU A 179 -24.78 -17.11 29.37
C LEU A 179 -25.85 -17.23 30.46
N LYS A 180 -25.60 -16.69 31.66
CA LYS A 180 -26.58 -16.67 32.76
C LYS A 180 -27.69 -15.65 32.58
N ASN A 181 -27.38 -14.52 31.94
CA ASN A 181 -28.33 -13.47 31.62
C ASN A 181 -28.54 -13.42 30.10
N GLN A 182 -29.15 -14.46 29.53
CA GLN A 182 -29.68 -14.37 28.16
C GLN A 182 -30.81 -13.35 28.15
N THR A 183 -30.47 -12.06 28.06
CA THR A 183 -31.40 -11.04 27.60
C THR A 183 -31.87 -11.51 26.23
N ILE A 184 -33.14 -11.88 26.16
CA ILE A 184 -33.89 -12.16 24.94
C ILE A 184 -33.69 -10.94 24.03
N VAL A 185 -32.79 -11.08 23.07
CA VAL A 185 -32.68 -10.12 21.97
C VAL A 185 -33.89 -10.40 21.10
N TYR A 186 -34.94 -9.57 21.23
CA TYR A 186 -35.91 -9.46 20.16
C TYR A 186 -35.14 -8.92 18.95
N GLU A 187 -35.02 -9.74 17.91
CA GLU A 187 -34.61 -9.26 16.60
C GLU A 187 -35.63 -8.21 16.16
N ASP A 188 -35.21 -6.94 16.13
CA ASP A 188 -35.95 -5.89 15.44
C ASP A 188 -35.88 -6.19 13.94
N ILE A 189 -36.94 -6.81 13.42
CA ILE A 189 -37.27 -6.83 12.01
C ILE A 189 -37.99 -5.51 11.71
N PHE A 190 -37.29 -4.56 11.08
CA PHE A 190 -37.90 -3.50 10.25
C PHE A 190 -36.98 -3.13 9.09
#